data_AF-A0A2I0HFK1-F1
#
_entry.id   AF-A0A2I0HFK1-F1
#
_cell.length_a   1.000
_cell.length_b   1.000
_cell.length_c   1.000
_cell.angle_alpha   90.00
_cell.angle_beta   90.00
_cell.angle_gamma   90.00
#
_symmetry.space_group_name_H-M   'P 1'
#
loop_
_entity.id
_entity.type
_entity.pdbx_description
1 polymer ?
#
loop_
_entity_poly.entity_id
_entity_poly.type
_entity_poly.pdbx_seq_one_letter_code
_entity_poly.pdbx_strand_id
1 'polypeptide(L)' 'MVGPREEIAYLGNPITYIRVTSSSLPNALTMHMVSYADRADLQILVAKDIIPDPEFLAKCFEDALLEMNAVAAAAGS' A
#
# COMPACT_ATOMS: atom_id res chain seq x y z
N MET A 1 4.65 -7.86 -18.74
CA MET A 1 3.85 -8.47 -17.65
C MET A 1 4.23 -9.94 -17.60
N VAL A 2 4.72 -10.47 -16.48
CA VAL A 2 5.04 -11.90 -16.33
C VAL A 2 3.97 -12.50 -15.42
N GLY A 3 3.06 -13.27 -16.00
CA GLY A 3 2.09 -14.05 -15.22
C GLY A 3 2.71 -15.40 -14.81
N PRO A 4 2.18 -16.05 -13.75
CA PRO A 4 2.53 -17.44 -13.46
C PRO A 4 2.28 -18.32 -14.69
N ARG A 5 3.22 -19.22 -15.01
CA ARG A 5 3.07 -20.16 -16.14
C ARG A 5 2.11 -21.31 -15.82
N GLU A 6 1.79 -21.50 -14.54
CA GLU A 6 0.87 -22.50 -14.00
C GLU A 6 -0.08 -21.81 -13.01
N GLU A 7 -1.31 -22.34 -12.87
CA GLU A 7 -2.30 -21.82 -11.92
C GLU A 7 -1.79 -21.99 -10.49
N ILE A 8 -1.54 -20.88 -9.81
CA ILE A 8 -1.09 -20.84 -8.41
C ILE A 8 -2.13 -20.10 -7.57
N ALA A 9 -2.33 -20.56 -6.34
CA ALA A 9 -3.30 -19.99 -5.41
C ALA A 9 -2.69 -19.81 -4.02
N TYR A 10 -3.08 -18.74 -3.33
CA TYR A 10 -2.75 -18.49 -1.93
C TYR A 10 -3.99 -18.66 -1.06
N LEU A 11 -3.99 -19.66 -0.16
CA LEU A 11 -5.13 -19.99 0.71
C LEU A 11 -6.45 -20.17 -0.06
N GLY A 12 -6.39 -20.77 -1.25
CA GLY A 12 -7.56 -20.96 -2.12
C GLY A 12 -7.92 -19.76 -3.00
N ASN A 13 -7.21 -18.63 -2.90
CA ASN A 13 -7.41 -17.46 -3.76
C ASN A 13 -6.44 -17.51 -4.95
N PRO A 14 -6.92 -17.54 -6.21
CA PRO A 14 -6.04 -17.57 -7.38
C PRO A 14 -5.15 -16.33 -7.46
N ILE A 15 -3.85 -16.54 -7.68
CA ILE A 15 -2.89 -15.46 -7.92
C ILE A 15 -2.87 -15.18 -9.42
N THR A 16 -3.49 -14.09 -9.83
CA THR A 16 -3.66 -13.72 -11.24
C THR A 16 -2.44 -12.99 -11.82
N TYR A 17 -1.70 -12.26 -10.97
CA TYR A 17 -0.53 -11.48 -11.38
C TYR A 17 0.57 -11.52 -10.31
N ILE A 18 1.82 -11.64 -10.75
CA ILE A 18 3.01 -11.35 -9.93
C ILE A 18 3.73 -10.19 -10.60
N ARG A 19 3.85 -9.05 -9.88
CA ARG A 19 4.51 -7.85 -10.39
C ARG A 19 5.74 -7.55 -9.56
N VAL A 20 6.90 -7.57 -10.20
CA VAL A 20 8.12 -6.95 -9.64
C VAL A 20 7.95 -5.44 -9.75
N THR A 21 7.81 -4.76 -8.63
CA THR A 21 7.54 -3.31 -8.57
C THR A 21 8.82 -2.49 -8.44
N SER A 22 9.89 -3.05 -7.87
CA SER A 22 11.22 -2.45 -7.88
C SER A 22 12.30 -3.54 -7.83
N SER A 23 13.45 -3.26 -8.45
CA SER A 23 14.67 -4.08 -8.38
C SER A 23 15.89 -3.29 -7.92
N SER A 24 15.74 -1.99 -7.61
CA SER A 24 16.77 -1.11 -7.07
C SER A 24 16.22 -0.25 -5.93
N LEU A 25 17.08 0.10 -4.97
CA LEU A 25 16.72 0.76 -3.72
C LEU A 25 17.02 2.29 -3.61
N PRO A 26 17.21 3.12 -4.67
CA PRO A 26 17.34 4.56 -4.44
C PRO A 26 15.97 5.26 -4.38
N ASN A 27 14.99 4.69 -3.68
CA ASN A 27 13.68 5.33 -3.47
C ASN A 27 13.60 5.85 -2.03
N ALA A 28 13.27 7.14 -1.86
CA ALA A 28 13.07 7.74 -0.53
C ALA A 28 11.86 7.15 0.21
N LEU A 29 10.79 6.80 -0.53
CA LEU A 29 9.55 6.22 -0.01
C LEU A 29 9.03 5.17 -0.99
N THR A 30 8.64 4.01 -0.47
CA THR A 30 7.87 2.98 -1.20
C THR A 30 6.66 2.59 -0.36
N MET A 31 5.50 2.51 -0.99
CA MET A 31 4.24 2.17 -0.33
C MET A 31 3.58 0.99 -1.05
N HIS A 32 3.18 -0.02 -0.29
CA HIS A 32 2.37 -1.15 -0.74
C HIS A 32 1.04 -1.12 -0.02
N MET A 33 -0.05 -1.19 -0.77
CA MET A 33 -1.40 -1.26 -0.22
C MET A 33 -2.07 -2.53 -0.74
N VAL A 34 -2.71 -3.28 0.17
CA VAL A 34 -3.52 -4.44 -0.16
C VAL A 34 -4.85 -4.31 0.54
N SER A 35 -5.96 -4.44 -0.19
CA SER A 35 -7.29 -4.49 0.38
C SER A 35 -7.88 -5.90 0.27
N TYR A 36 -8.41 -6.41 1.37
CA TYR A 36 -9.08 -7.71 1.42
C TYR A 36 -10.10 -7.75 2.56
N ALA A 37 -11.27 -8.36 2.31
CA ALA A 37 -12.32 -8.57 3.30
C ALA A 37 -12.65 -7.31 4.14
N ASP A 38 -12.99 -6.21 3.44
CA ASP A 38 -13.32 -4.89 4.02
C ASP A 38 -12.20 -4.25 4.86
N ARG A 39 -10.99 -4.79 4.76
CA ARG A 39 -9.78 -4.25 5.39
C ARG A 39 -8.80 -3.81 4.33
N ALA A 40 -7.97 -2.82 4.68
CA ALA A 40 -6.85 -2.41 3.88
C ALA A 40 -5.60 -2.36 4.76
N ASP A 41 -4.53 -3.02 4.31
CA ASP A 41 -3.22 -2.99 4.91
C ASP A 41 -2.32 -2.06 4.08
N LEU A 42 -1.71 -1.08 4.75
CA LEU A 42 -0.75 -0.16 4.15
C LEU A 42 0.63 -0.41 4.76
N GLN A 43 1.60 -0.75 3.92
CA GLN A 43 3.00 -0.94 4.29
C GLN A 43 3.85 0.17 3.68
N ILE A 44 4.65 0.82 4.51
CA ILE A 44 5.53 1.92 4.12
C ILE A 44 7.00 1.54 4.39
N LEU A 45 7.86 1.72 3.39
CA LEU A 45 9.31 1.63 3.50
C LEU A 45 9.93 2.99 3.18
N VAL A 46 10.84 3.46 4.02
CA VAL A 46 11.53 4.75 3.83
C VAL A 46 13.04 4.64 3.93
N ALA A 47 13.73 5.51 3.21
CA ALA A 47 15.15 5.78 3.40
C ALA A 47 15.32 6.79 4.55
N LYS A 48 15.86 6.36 5.70
CA LYS A 48 15.92 7.16 6.93
C LYS A 48 16.88 8.36 6.87
N ASP A 49 17.83 8.32 5.96
CA ASP A 49 18.73 9.43 5.64
C ASP A 49 18.00 10.59 4.95
N ILE A 50 16.86 10.32 4.29
CA ILE A 50 16.01 11.32 3.63
C ILE A 50 14.75 11.62 4.47
N ILE A 51 14.10 10.59 5.02
CA ILE A 51 12.89 10.67 5.84
C ILE A 51 13.23 10.18 7.26
N PRO A 52 13.65 11.07 8.17
CA PRO A 52 14.21 10.67 9.45
C PRO A 52 13.18 10.07 10.41
N ASP A 53 11.91 10.44 10.27
CA ASP A 53 10.82 10.02 11.16
C ASP A 53 9.69 9.31 10.38
N PRO A 54 9.78 7.97 10.21
CA PRO A 54 8.73 7.19 9.56
C PRO A 54 7.43 7.13 10.36
N GLU A 55 7.47 7.26 11.69
CA GLU A 55 6.27 7.18 12.53
C GLU A 55 5.44 8.45 12.39
N PHE A 56 6.11 9.61 12.36
CA PHE A 56 5.45 10.87 12.03
C PHE A 56 4.84 10.83 10.63
N LEU A 57 5.57 10.29 9.64
CA LEU A 57 5.02 10.11 8.30
C LEU A 57 3.76 9.22 8.30
N ALA A 58 3.78 8.11 9.03
CA ALA A 58 2.62 7.22 9.14
C ALA A 58 1.41 7.94 9.77
N LYS A 59 1.63 8.75 10.81
CA LYS A 59 0.58 9.59 11.41
C LYS A 59 0.01 10.60 10.42
N CYS A 60 0.86 11.25 9.61
CA CYS A 60 0.39 12.15 8.56
C CYS A 60 -0.52 11.45 7.54
N PHE A 61 -0.23 10.19 7.19
CA PHE A 61 -1.11 9.40 6.34
C PHE A 61 -2.45 9.09 7.02
N GLU A 62 -2.44 8.72 8.30
CA GLU A 62 -3.65 8.49 9.08
C GLU A 62 -4.55 9.74 9.14
N ASP A 63 -3.98 10.88 9.55
CA ASP A 63 -4.69 12.15 9.67
C ASP A 63 -5.31 12.56 8.31
N ALA A 64 -4.55 12.47 7.22
CA ALA A 64 -5.04 12.78 5.88
C ALA A 64 -6.19 11.86 5.44
N LEU A 65 -6.11 10.55 5.72
CA LEU A 65 -7.18 9.60 5.37
C LEU A 65 -8.45 9.87 6.18
N LEU A 66 -8.34 10.26 7.45
CA LEU A 66 -9.48 10.65 8.27
C LEU A 66 -10.19 11.89 7.70
N GLU A 67 -9.42 12.90 7.30
CA GLU A 67 -9.96 14.11 6.66
C GLU A 67 -10.67 13.79 5.34
N MET A 68 -10.05 12.96 4.49
CA MET A 68 -10.65 12.53 3.23
C MET A 68 -11.96 11.78 3.44
N ASN A 69 -12.03 10.90 4.43
CA ASN A 69 -13.24 10.15 4.76
C ASN A 69 -14.36 11.07 5.26
N ALA A 70 -14.02 12.07 6.08
CA ALA A 70 -14.99 13.05 6.56
C ALA A 70 -15.63 13.84 5.41
N VAL A 71 -14.82 14.28 4.43
CA VAL A 71 -15.30 14.98 3.24
C VAL A 71 -16.14 14.05 2.35
N ALA A 72 -15.69 12.81 2.13
CA ALA A 72 -16.42 11.85 1.31
C ALA A 72 -17.80 11.51 1.92
N ALA A 73 -17.89 11.38 3.24
CA ALA A 73 -19.15 11.16 3.94
C ALA A 73 -20.11 12.35 3.81
N ALA A 74 -19.60 13.59 3.83
CA ALA A 74 -20.40 14.81 3.67
C ALA A 74 -20.85 15.06 2.23
N ALA A 75 -20.10 14.57 1.22
CA ALA A 75 -20.47 14.67 -0.18
C ALA A 75 -21.51 13.63 -0.64
N GLY A 76 -21.74 12.60 0.18
CA GLY A 76 -22.71 11.53 -0.06
C GLY A 76 -24.10 11.76 0.57
N SER A 77 -24.37 12.94 1.16
CA SER A 77 -25.66 13.33 1.75
C SER A 77 -26.43 14.33 0.90
#